data_AF-A0A238ZHZ3-F1
#
_entry.id   AF-A0A238ZHZ3-F1
#
_cell.length_a   1.000
_cell.length_b   1.000
_cell.length_c   1.000
_cell.angle_alpha   90.00
_cell.angle_beta   90.00
_cell.angle_gamma   90.00
#
_symmetry.space_group_name_H-M   'P 1'
#
loop_
_entity.id
_entity.type
_entity.pdbx_description
1 polymer ?
#
loop_
_entity_poly.entity_id
_entity_poly.type
_entity_poly.pdbx_seq_one_letter_code
_entity_poly.pdbx_strand_id
1 'polypeptide(L)'
;MVTLKTLIINAPADLRDVLDQIRGKVALIRHSAAFRPGDIDNTLASAKAAMRALVRRWLWLHEEIIAHDKELERLVTEGASDLMASHSIATLTVAEMLILVGDDPTRIRPEAAFAKLCGVCPIPASSGKTNRFRLNRGGNRQANAALYRVAIVGMRSHEPTLAYVKKTHAGR
;
A
#
# COMPACT_ATOMS: atom_id res chain seq x y z
N MET A 1 1.00 15.39 -2.70
CA MET A 1 -0.07 15.99 -3.54
C MET A 1 -0.83 17.10 -2.82
N VAL A 2 -1.15 16.93 -1.53
CA VAL A 2 -1.81 17.97 -0.70
C VAL A 2 -1.12 19.33 -0.84
N THR A 3 0.21 19.39 -0.69
CA THR A 3 0.99 20.63 -0.79
C THR A 3 0.87 21.32 -2.16
N LEU A 4 0.89 20.56 -3.28
CA LEU A 4 0.72 21.13 -4.61
C LEU A 4 -0.67 21.74 -4.76
N LYS A 5 -1.71 21.04 -4.30
CA LYS A 5 -3.08 21.55 -4.32
C LYS A 5 -3.20 22.85 -3.51
N THR A 6 -2.59 22.92 -2.33
CA THR A 6 -2.56 24.14 -1.53
C THR A 6 -1.85 25.30 -2.24
N LEU A 7 -0.74 25.04 -2.92
CA LEU A 7 -0.07 26.07 -3.71
C LEU A 7 -0.93 26.56 -4.86
N ILE A 8 -1.67 25.67 -5.53
CA ILE A 8 -2.57 26.05 -6.63
C ILE A 8 -3.68 26.93 -6.10
N ILE A 9 -4.34 26.57 -5.00
CA ILE A 9 -5.44 27.35 -4.40
C ILE A 9 -4.99 28.77 -4.04
N ASN A 10 -3.75 28.94 -3.57
CA ASN A 10 -3.22 30.24 -3.14
C ASN A 10 -2.41 30.97 -4.23
N ALA A 11 -2.40 30.46 -5.47
CA ALA A 11 -1.65 31.09 -6.54
C ALA A 11 -2.35 32.36 -7.07
N PRO A 12 -1.62 33.27 -7.73
CA PRO A 12 -2.22 34.41 -8.44
C PRO A 12 -3.33 33.96 -9.40
N ALA A 13 -4.37 34.78 -9.57
CA ALA A 13 -5.57 34.43 -10.34
C ALA A 13 -5.23 33.95 -11.76
N ASP A 14 -4.40 34.70 -12.48
CA ASP A 14 -3.96 34.34 -13.84
C ASP A 14 -3.30 32.95 -13.92
N LEU A 15 -2.55 32.56 -12.89
CA LEU A 15 -1.93 31.23 -12.83
C LEU A 15 -2.96 30.15 -12.53
N ARG A 16 -3.92 30.44 -11.64
CA ARG A 16 -5.01 29.50 -11.33
C ARG A 16 -5.87 29.24 -12.56
N ASP A 17 -6.25 30.28 -13.28
CA ASP A 17 -7.10 30.16 -14.47
C ASP A 17 -6.46 29.26 -15.54
N VAL A 18 -5.15 29.39 -15.76
CA VAL A 18 -4.39 28.52 -16.67
C VAL A 18 -4.37 27.08 -16.16
N LEU A 19 -4.07 26.86 -14.87
CA LEU A 19 -3.97 25.53 -14.29
C LEU A 19 -5.32 24.81 -14.25
N ASP A 20 -6.42 25.54 -14.07
CA ASP A 20 -7.78 25.01 -14.03
C ASP A 20 -8.26 24.49 -15.39
N GLN A 21 -7.63 24.88 -16.50
CA GLN A 21 -7.90 24.30 -17.82
C GLN A 21 -7.26 22.92 -18.01
N ILE A 22 -6.29 22.54 -17.17
CA ILE A 22 -5.55 21.30 -17.36
C ILE A 22 -6.30 20.14 -16.70
N ARG A 23 -6.79 19.22 -17.55
CA ARG A 23 -7.47 18.01 -17.10
C ARG A 23 -6.47 16.89 -16.84
N GLY A 24 -6.58 16.26 -15.67
CA GLY A 24 -5.79 15.09 -15.29
C GLY A 24 -4.56 15.42 -14.46
N LYS A 25 -4.36 14.63 -13.40
CA LYS A 25 -3.29 14.81 -12.40
C LYS A 25 -1.89 14.79 -13.02
N VAL A 26 -1.61 13.84 -13.90
CA VAL A 26 -0.28 13.69 -14.52
C VAL A 26 0.01 14.83 -15.49
N ALA A 27 -0.99 15.28 -16.26
CA ALA A 27 -0.84 16.43 -17.16
C ALA A 27 -0.52 17.71 -16.38
N LEU A 28 -1.24 17.96 -15.29
CA LEU A 28 -0.99 19.09 -14.39
C LEU A 28 0.43 19.07 -13.82
N ILE A 29 0.89 17.91 -13.34
CA ILE A 29 2.25 17.74 -12.81
C ILE A 29 3.31 18.05 -13.86
N ARG A 30 3.16 17.49 -15.08
CA ARG A 30 4.10 17.69 -16.18
C ARG A 30 4.14 19.15 -16.63
N HIS A 31 2.98 19.80 -16.74
CA HIS A 31 2.89 21.22 -17.07
C HIS A 31 3.61 22.08 -16.02
N SER A 32 3.30 21.90 -14.73
CA SER A 32 3.96 22.63 -13.65
C SER A 32 5.47 22.35 -13.55
N ALA A 33 5.92 21.15 -13.96
CA ALA A 33 7.34 20.81 -13.98
C ALA A 33 8.14 21.58 -15.04
N ALA A 34 7.44 22.05 -16.08
CA ALA A 34 7.98 22.80 -17.20
C ALA A 34 7.96 24.32 -17.02
N PHE A 35 7.42 24.84 -15.91
CA PHE A 35 7.37 26.28 -15.64
C PHE A 35 8.75 26.94 -15.74
N ARG A 36 8.79 28.16 -16.27
CA ARG A 36 9.99 28.99 -16.35
C ARG A 36 9.73 30.25 -15.51
N PRO A 37 10.03 30.23 -14.20
CA PRO A 37 9.67 31.31 -13.29
C PRO A 37 10.47 32.61 -13.50
N GLY A 38 11.67 32.54 -14.13
CA GLY A 38 12.56 33.70 -14.18
C GLY A 38 13.11 34.04 -12.80
N ASP A 39 13.51 35.29 -12.59
CA ASP A 39 13.88 35.82 -11.28
C ASP A 39 12.64 35.89 -10.37
N ILE A 40 12.82 35.58 -9.09
CA ILE A 40 11.72 35.52 -8.11
C ILE A 40 11.49 36.92 -7.54
N ASP A 41 10.98 37.82 -8.38
CA ASP A 41 10.69 39.22 -8.04
C ASP A 41 9.20 39.48 -7.75
N ASN A 42 8.33 38.52 -8.04
CA ASN A 42 6.89 38.63 -7.88
C ASN A 42 6.22 37.32 -7.43
N THR A 43 4.94 37.41 -7.06
CA THR A 43 4.16 36.28 -6.55
C THR A 43 3.93 35.18 -7.59
N LEU A 44 3.84 35.53 -8.87
CA LEU A 44 3.68 34.59 -9.98
C LEU A 44 4.95 33.76 -10.18
N ALA A 45 6.11 34.40 -10.23
CA ALA A 45 7.42 33.77 -10.34
C ALA A 45 7.69 32.86 -9.14
N SER A 46 7.42 33.35 -7.92
CA SER A 46 7.56 32.57 -6.69
C SER A 46 6.66 31.33 -6.67
N ALA A 47 5.38 31.47 -7.03
CA ALA A 47 4.44 30.34 -7.10
C ALA A 47 4.88 29.30 -8.14
N LYS A 48 5.26 29.74 -9.35
CA LYS A 48 5.79 28.87 -10.41
C LYS A 48 7.06 28.14 -9.96
N ALA A 49 7.99 28.83 -9.28
CA ALA A 49 9.22 28.24 -8.77
C ALA A 49 8.95 27.16 -7.71
N ALA A 50 8.11 27.46 -6.72
CA ALA A 50 7.74 26.52 -5.66
C ALA A 50 7.03 25.27 -6.21
N MET A 51 6.04 25.47 -7.10
CA MET A 51 5.33 24.37 -7.76
C MET A 51 6.29 23.49 -8.56
N ARG A 52 7.13 24.09 -9.43
CA ARG A 52 8.13 23.38 -10.24
C ARG A 52 9.05 22.53 -9.38
N ALA A 53 9.57 23.09 -8.29
CA ALA A 53 10.48 22.37 -7.39
C ALA A 53 9.81 21.16 -6.73
N LEU A 54 8.53 21.26 -6.33
CA LEU A 54 7.80 20.14 -5.73
C LEU A 54 7.44 19.06 -6.75
N VAL A 55 6.92 19.44 -7.91
CA VAL A 55 6.46 18.45 -8.91
C VAL A 55 7.61 17.70 -9.56
N ARG A 56 8.78 18.33 -9.73
CA ARG A 56 9.98 17.65 -10.22
C ARG A 56 10.47 16.57 -9.24
N ARG A 57 10.50 16.89 -7.94
CA ARG A 57 10.81 15.90 -6.89
C ARG A 57 9.78 14.78 -6.87
N TRP A 58 8.50 15.10 -7.02
CA TRP A 58 7.45 14.10 -7.12
C TRP A 58 7.65 13.18 -8.33
N LEU A 59 7.96 13.72 -9.51
CA LEU A 59 8.22 12.93 -10.71
C LEU A 59 9.40 11.98 -10.51
N TRP A 60 10.51 12.48 -9.94
CA TRP A 60 11.68 11.66 -9.66
C TRP A 60 11.36 10.51 -8.68
N LEU A 61 10.71 10.81 -7.55
CA LEU A 61 10.26 9.79 -6.59
C LEU A 61 9.26 8.80 -7.19
N HIS A 62 8.41 9.25 -8.12
CA HIS A 62 7.44 8.40 -8.78
C HIS A 62 8.12 7.36 -9.68
N GLU A 63 9.13 7.78 -10.46
CA GLU A 63 9.93 6.87 -11.27
C GLU A 63 10.74 5.90 -10.41
N GLU A 64 11.30 6.37 -9.29
CA GLU A 64 12.03 5.53 -8.34
C GLU A 64 11.14 4.46 -7.70
N ILE A 65 9.91 4.82 -7.30
CA ILE A 65 8.91 3.86 -6.81
C ILE A 65 8.60 2.80 -7.87
N ILE A 66 8.36 3.21 -9.13
CA ILE A 66 8.07 2.25 -10.22
C ILE A 66 9.25 1.30 -10.43
N ALA A 67 10.48 1.82 -10.38
CA ALA A 67 11.68 1.00 -10.54
C ALA A 67 11.82 -0.01 -9.39
N HIS A 68 11.60 0.43 -8.15
CA HIS A 68 11.66 -0.44 -6.98
C HIS A 68 10.52 -1.46 -6.93
N ASP A 69 9.31 -1.10 -7.33
CA ASP A 69 8.18 -2.04 -7.39
C ASP A 69 8.50 -3.19 -8.36
N LYS A 70 9.09 -2.89 -9.53
CA LYS A 70 9.52 -3.91 -10.50
C LYS A 70 10.62 -4.81 -9.95
N GLU A 71 11.62 -4.23 -9.30
CA GLU A 71 12.72 -5.01 -8.73
C GLU A 71 12.24 -5.88 -7.57
N LEU A 72 11.33 -5.37 -6.72
CA LEU A 72 10.73 -6.15 -5.66
C LEU A 72 9.90 -7.30 -6.24
N GLU A 73 9.10 -7.07 -7.29
CA GLU A 73 8.34 -8.11 -7.96
C GLU A 73 9.25 -9.22 -8.50
N ARG A 74 10.37 -8.85 -9.12
CA ARG A 74 11.39 -9.81 -9.59
C ARG A 74 11.92 -10.66 -8.43
N LEU A 75 12.40 -10.01 -7.37
CA LEU A 75 13.00 -10.69 -6.21
C LEU A 75 12.02 -11.64 -5.50
N VAL A 76 10.76 -11.20 -5.29
CA VAL A 76 9.78 -12.06 -4.61
C VAL A 76 9.28 -13.20 -5.48
N THR A 77 9.24 -13.00 -6.81
CA THR A 77 8.88 -14.07 -7.75
C THR A 77 9.97 -15.14 -7.79
N GLU A 78 11.24 -14.74 -7.75
CA GLU A 78 12.38 -15.67 -7.66
C GLU A 78 12.41 -16.40 -6.31
N GLY A 79 12.12 -15.71 -5.21
CA GLY A 79 12.19 -16.27 -3.86
C GLY A 79 10.98 -17.13 -3.44
N ALA A 80 9.80 -16.88 -4.01
CA ALA A 80 8.56 -17.59 -3.64
C ALA A 80 7.53 -17.61 -4.78
N SER A 81 7.90 -18.21 -5.92
CA SER A 81 7.05 -18.29 -7.12
C SER A 81 5.66 -18.86 -6.85
N ASP A 82 5.56 -19.92 -6.03
CA ASP A 82 4.29 -20.58 -5.72
C ASP A 82 3.36 -19.67 -4.89
N LEU A 83 3.95 -18.89 -3.99
CA LEU A 83 3.19 -17.92 -3.21
C LEU A 83 2.74 -16.75 -4.09
N MET A 84 3.60 -16.29 -5.00
CA MET A 84 3.25 -15.24 -5.96
C MET A 84 2.16 -15.67 -6.96
N ALA A 85 2.14 -16.95 -7.35
CA ALA A 85 1.12 -17.53 -8.22
C ALA A 85 -0.24 -17.77 -7.51
N SER A 86 -0.27 -17.68 -6.18
CA SER A 86 -1.49 -17.93 -5.41
C SER A 86 -2.50 -16.79 -5.59
N HIS A 87 -3.77 -17.16 -5.69
CA HIS A 87 -4.85 -16.19 -5.86
C HIS A 87 -4.92 -15.21 -4.68
N SER A 88 -5.22 -13.94 -4.96
CA SER A 88 -5.34 -12.85 -3.97
C SER A 88 -4.04 -12.42 -3.28
N ILE A 89 -2.89 -12.95 -3.71
CA ILE A 89 -1.58 -12.52 -3.23
C ILE A 89 -0.98 -11.49 -4.20
N ALA A 90 -0.27 -10.51 -3.63
CA ALA A 90 0.41 -9.46 -4.38
C ALA A 90 1.88 -9.35 -3.92
N THR A 91 2.72 -8.69 -4.72
CA THR A 91 4.16 -8.48 -4.48
C THR A 91 4.49 -8.12 -3.03
N LEU A 92 3.84 -7.09 -2.48
CA LEU A 92 4.09 -6.65 -1.10
C LEU A 92 3.69 -7.69 -0.05
N THR A 93 2.65 -8.49 -0.30
CA THR A 93 2.26 -9.57 0.60
C THR A 93 3.30 -10.67 0.61
N VAL A 94 3.84 -11.05 -0.56
CA VAL A 94 4.94 -12.03 -0.64
C VAL A 94 6.17 -11.50 0.10
N ALA A 95 6.53 -10.23 -0.13
CA ALA A 95 7.64 -9.58 0.57
C ALA A 95 7.45 -9.59 2.10
N GLU A 96 6.26 -9.21 2.59
CA GLU A 96 5.91 -9.23 4.01
C GLU A 96 6.05 -10.66 4.60
N MET A 97 5.67 -11.70 3.85
CA MET A 97 5.81 -13.09 4.29
C MET A 97 7.27 -13.57 4.29
N LEU A 98 8.04 -13.24 3.26
CA LEU A 98 9.46 -13.59 3.18
C LEU A 98 10.26 -12.94 4.32
N ILE A 99 9.99 -11.65 4.61
CA ILE A 99 10.60 -10.94 5.75
C ILE A 99 10.19 -11.60 7.08
N LEU A 100 8.94 -12.02 7.21
CA LEU A 100 8.43 -12.64 8.44
C LEU A 100 9.07 -14.01 8.72
N VAL A 101 9.17 -14.84 7.68
CA VAL A 101 9.72 -16.20 7.78
C VAL A 101 11.23 -16.12 7.95
N GLY A 102 11.89 -15.22 7.23
CA GLY A 102 13.34 -15.11 7.15
C GLY A 102 13.96 -16.26 6.36
N ASP A 103 15.27 -16.43 6.51
CA ASP A 103 16.07 -17.36 5.69
C ASP A 103 15.93 -18.84 6.11
N ASP A 104 15.26 -19.13 7.24
CA ASP A 104 14.99 -20.49 7.70
C ASP A 104 13.48 -20.79 7.67
N PRO A 105 12.97 -21.36 6.56
CA PRO A 105 11.58 -21.78 6.45
C PRO A 105 11.19 -22.83 7.50
N THR A 106 12.15 -23.60 8.02
CA THR A 106 11.89 -24.70 8.97
C THR A 106 11.66 -24.22 10.39
N ARG A 107 11.93 -22.92 10.66
CA ARG A 107 11.70 -22.26 11.95
C ARG A 107 10.23 -22.23 12.36
N ILE A 108 9.31 -22.20 11.38
CA ILE A 108 7.86 -22.12 11.63
C ILE A 108 7.22 -23.43 11.18
N ARG A 109 7.07 -24.38 12.09
CA ARG A 109 6.58 -25.73 11.75
C ARG A 109 5.05 -25.84 11.74
N PRO A 110 4.34 -25.57 12.85
CA PRO A 110 2.89 -25.70 12.83
C PRO A 110 2.22 -24.43 12.31
N GLU A 111 1.13 -24.58 11.58
CA GLU A 111 0.24 -23.49 11.18
C GLU A 111 -0.20 -22.64 12.37
N ALA A 112 -0.39 -23.24 13.55
CA ALA A 112 -0.70 -22.52 14.78
C ALA A 112 0.42 -21.56 15.23
N ALA A 113 1.70 -21.92 15.01
CA ALA A 113 2.82 -21.01 15.29
C ALA A 113 2.86 -19.88 14.28
N PHE A 114 2.60 -20.16 13.00
CA PHE A 114 2.46 -19.13 11.97
C PHE A 114 1.32 -18.17 12.29
N ALA A 115 0.15 -18.69 12.68
CA ALA A 115 -1.00 -17.89 13.08
C ALA A 115 -0.72 -17.02 14.31
N LYS A 116 0.04 -17.55 15.28
CA LYS A 116 0.50 -16.78 16.45
C LYS A 116 1.49 -15.70 16.06
N LEU A 117 2.43 -16.01 15.16
CA LEU A 117 3.43 -15.06 14.66
C LEU A 117 2.77 -13.92 13.88
N CYS A 118 1.78 -14.21 13.04
CA CYS A 118 1.00 -13.19 12.33
C CYS A 118 -0.07 -12.51 13.22
N GLY A 119 -0.26 -12.97 14.45
CA GLY A 119 -1.28 -12.42 15.35
C GLY A 119 -2.72 -12.67 14.90
N VAL A 120 -2.96 -13.64 14.02
CA VAL A 120 -4.31 -14.00 13.52
C VAL A 120 -4.98 -15.07 14.36
N CYS A 121 -4.26 -15.73 15.27
CA CYS A 121 -4.86 -16.68 16.19
C CYS A 121 -5.65 -15.97 17.31
N PRO A 122 -6.78 -16.53 17.77
CA PRO A 122 -7.46 -16.05 18.97
C PRO A 122 -6.67 -16.39 20.24
N ILE A 123 -6.71 -15.53 21.26
CA ILE A 123 -6.11 -15.80 22.58
C ILE A 123 -7.20 -16.22 23.56
N PRO A 124 -7.08 -17.36 24.26
CA PRO A 124 -7.97 -17.72 25.35
C PRO A 124 -8.02 -16.61 26.41
N ALA A 125 -9.24 -16.21 26.77
CA ALA A 125 -9.52 -15.16 27.75
C ALA A 125 -10.40 -15.71 28.87
N SER A 126 -10.09 -16.92 29.32
CA SER A 126 -10.76 -17.59 30.43
C SER A 126 -9.79 -18.48 31.20
N SER A 127 -9.98 -18.58 32.51
CA SER A 127 -9.27 -19.49 33.42
C SER A 127 -10.17 -20.58 34.00
N GLY A 128 -11.44 -20.67 33.55
CA GLY A 128 -12.45 -21.63 34.02
C GLY A 128 -13.27 -22.23 32.88
N LYS A 129 -14.44 -22.81 33.17
CA LYS A 129 -15.31 -23.53 32.20
C LYS A 129 -15.94 -22.68 31.09
N THR A 130 -15.63 -21.38 31.02
CA THR A 130 -16.17 -20.51 29.96
C THR A 130 -15.21 -20.50 28.77
N ASN A 131 -15.74 -20.64 27.56
CA ASN A 131 -14.93 -20.55 26.34
C ASN A 131 -15.02 -19.12 25.78
N ARG A 132 -14.08 -18.25 26.19
CA ARG A 132 -13.98 -16.88 25.67
C ARG A 132 -12.64 -16.68 25.01
N PHE A 133 -12.64 -15.93 23.92
CA PHE A 133 -11.44 -15.54 23.20
C PHE A 133 -11.35 -14.03 23.08
N ARG A 134 -10.12 -13.52 23.09
CA ARG A 134 -9.79 -12.13 22.76
C ARG A 134 -8.89 -12.07 21.53
N LEU A 135 -8.85 -10.90 20.90
CA LEU A 135 -7.96 -10.63 19.76
C LEU A 135 -6.49 -10.71 20.19
N ASN A 136 -5.67 -11.36 19.38
CA ASN A 136 -4.22 -11.31 19.52
C ASN A 136 -3.66 -10.00 18.97
N ARG A 137 -3.01 -9.21 19.84
CA ARG A 137 -2.34 -7.95 19.47
C ARG A 137 -0.81 -8.03 19.48
N GLY A 138 -0.25 -9.20 19.79
CA GLY A 138 1.19 -9.41 20.00
C GLY A 138 1.96 -9.96 18.80
N GLY A 139 1.28 -10.30 17.68
CA GLY A 139 1.95 -10.75 16.46
C GLY A 139 2.46 -9.63 15.56
N ASN A 140 3.06 -9.99 14.43
CA ASN A 140 3.51 -9.05 13.40
C ASN A 140 2.30 -8.38 12.74
N ARG A 141 2.16 -7.06 12.92
CA ARG A 141 1.04 -6.27 12.41
C ARG A 141 1.02 -6.15 10.89
N GLN A 142 2.19 -6.13 10.24
CA GLN A 142 2.28 -6.08 8.78
C GLN A 142 1.79 -7.40 8.18
N ALA A 143 2.28 -8.53 8.70
CA ALA A 143 1.80 -9.85 8.29
C ALA A 143 0.29 -10.07 8.56
N ASN A 144 -0.20 -9.57 9.70
CA ASN A 144 -1.65 -9.58 9.98
C ASN A 144 -2.45 -8.83 8.90
N ALA A 145 -2.01 -7.61 8.57
CA ALA A 145 -2.64 -6.79 7.55
C ALA A 145 -2.53 -7.44 6.16
N ALA A 146 -1.41 -8.11 5.86
CA ALA A 146 -1.20 -8.88 4.65
C ALA A 146 -2.26 -9.98 4.49
N LEU A 147 -2.40 -10.84 5.51
CA LEU A 147 -3.40 -11.92 5.52
C LEU A 147 -4.83 -11.37 5.43
N TYR A 148 -5.11 -10.25 6.10
CA TYR A 148 -6.39 -9.56 5.97
C TYR A 148 -6.67 -9.12 4.53
N ARG A 149 -5.69 -8.50 3.84
CA ARG A 149 -5.84 -8.10 2.43
C ARG A 149 -6.08 -9.29 1.52
N VAL A 150 -5.32 -10.38 1.70
CA VAL A 150 -5.51 -11.64 0.96
C VAL A 150 -6.95 -12.14 1.12
N ALA A 151 -7.46 -12.19 2.36
CA ALA A 151 -8.83 -12.62 2.62
C ALA A 151 -9.88 -11.72 1.96
N ILE A 152 -9.73 -10.39 2.05
CA ILE A 152 -10.66 -9.42 1.46
C ILE A 152 -10.68 -9.50 -0.06
N VAL A 153 -9.50 -9.60 -0.69
CA VAL A 153 -9.39 -9.76 -2.14
C VAL A 153 -9.95 -11.11 -2.57
N GLY A 154 -9.71 -12.18 -1.81
CA GLY A 154 -10.26 -13.51 -2.08
C GLY A 154 -11.78 -13.55 -2.01
N MET A 155 -12.37 -12.87 -1.02
CA MET A 155 -13.82 -12.72 -0.92
C MET A 155 -14.45 -11.90 -2.06
N ARG A 156 -13.66 -11.24 -2.90
CA ARG A 156 -14.17 -10.52 -4.07
C ARG A 156 -14.23 -11.38 -5.33
N SER A 157 -13.30 -12.32 -5.50
CA SER A 157 -13.11 -13.00 -6.80
C SER A 157 -12.58 -14.43 -6.75
N HIS A 158 -12.49 -15.07 -5.58
CA HIS A 158 -12.04 -16.46 -5.45
C HIS A 158 -13.19 -17.38 -5.04
N GLU A 159 -13.68 -18.22 -5.97
CA GLU A 159 -14.81 -19.13 -5.75
C GLU A 159 -14.69 -20.00 -4.49
N PRO A 160 -13.54 -20.66 -4.21
CA PRO A 160 -13.37 -21.43 -2.97
C PRO A 160 -13.54 -20.58 -1.70
N THR A 161 -12.99 -19.37 -1.69
CA THR A 161 -13.14 -18.44 -0.55
C THR A 161 -14.57 -17.98 -0.39
N LEU A 162 -15.25 -17.64 -1.49
CA LEU A 162 -16.66 -17.26 -1.48
C LEU A 162 -17.55 -18.40 -0.95
N ALA A 163 -17.30 -19.64 -1.37
CA ALA A 163 -18.03 -20.81 -0.90
C ALA A 163 -17.81 -21.05 0.60
N TYR A 164 -16.56 -20.94 1.07
CA TYR A 164 -16.23 -21.05 2.49
C TYR A 164 -16.98 -20.00 3.33
N VAL A 165 -16.90 -18.74 2.92
CA VAL A 165 -17.53 -17.62 3.64
C VAL A 165 -19.05 -17.75 3.68
N LYS A 166 -19.69 -18.15 2.56
CA LYS A 166 -21.13 -18.45 2.54
C LYS A 166 -21.50 -19.54 3.55
N LYS A 167 -20.73 -20.63 3.62
CA LYS A 167 -20.95 -21.70 4.61
C LYS A 167 -20.81 -21.20 6.05
N THR A 168 -19.80 -20.36 6.33
CA THR A 168 -19.58 -19.81 7.68
C THR A 168 -20.69 -18.84 8.11
N HIS A 169 -21.24 -18.07 7.18
CA HIS A 169 -22.36 -17.16 7.46
C HIS A 169 -23.71 -17.87 7.55
N ALA A 170 -23.90 -18.98 6.84
CA ALA A 170 -25.14 -19.77 6.92
C ALA A 170 -25.30 -20.53 8.25
N GLY A 171 -24.21 -20.72 9.01
CA GLY A 171 -24.21 -21.37 10.32
C GLY A 171 -24.26 -20.41 11.52
N ARG A 172 -24.51 -19.11 11.29
CA ARG A 172 -24.76 -18.10 12.32
C ARG A 172 -26.20 -17.63 12.25
#